data_AF-A0A4U0ZV18-F1
#
_entry.id   AF-A0A4U0ZV18-F1
#
_cell.length_a   1.000
_cell.length_b   1.000
_cell.length_c   1.000
_cell.angle_alpha   90.00
_cell.angle_beta   90.00
_cell.angle_gamma   90.00
#
_symmetry.space_group_name_H-M   'P 1'
#
loop_
_entity.id
_entity.type
_entity.pdbx_description
1 polymer ?
#
loop_
_entity_poly.entity_id
_entity_poly.type
_entity_poly.pdbx_seq_one_letter_code
_entity_poly.pdbx_strand_id
1 'polypeptide(L)'
;MHLFFRLTLFTLLLLASFNQRAIAQNQSEPIRLTIPQSVITQVIRALLPIHIDTHSKSVDGDITIINISNLQLTEGHLACRLHLAGNNLALLTEIAGHDIRLKVGAIELDVTSDAALRFDPKKQTLYIKPVINDVAKNNTGGNGEIGKALIAMLNGREYPVSMKNLDPLVAEAGAKTVTINTKIANIEAKPKEVQLSLHPMISTQ
;
A
#
# COMPACT_ATOMS: atom_id res chain seq x y z
N MET A 1 -47.60 2.95 48.42
CA MET A 1 -47.13 2.03 47.35
C MET A 1 -46.09 2.64 46.39
N HIS A 2 -45.86 3.96 46.36
CA HIS A 2 -44.88 4.60 45.46
C HIS A 2 -43.44 4.68 46.00
N LEU A 3 -43.24 4.55 47.32
CA LEU A 3 -41.91 4.65 47.94
C LEU A 3 -41.06 3.39 47.69
N PHE A 4 -41.68 2.20 47.76
CA PHE A 4 -40.99 0.93 47.47
C PHE A 4 -40.57 0.80 46.00
N PHE A 5 -41.39 1.29 45.06
CA PHE A 5 -41.08 1.27 43.62
C PHE A 5 -39.90 2.20 43.26
N ARG A 6 -39.76 3.34 43.96
CA ARG A 6 -38.62 4.24 43.77
C ARG A 6 -37.32 3.66 44.33
N LEU A 7 -37.40 2.86 45.41
CA LEU A 7 -36.22 2.25 46.03
C LEU A 7 -35.67 1.09 45.18
N THR A 8 -36.53 0.27 44.58
CA THR A 8 -36.12 -0.80 43.65
C THR A 8 -35.55 -0.27 42.34
N LEU A 9 -36.10 0.82 41.80
CA LEU A 9 -35.57 1.43 40.58
C LEU A 9 -34.17 2.03 40.80
N PHE A 10 -33.92 2.59 41.99
CA PHE A 10 -32.62 3.17 42.34
C PHE A 10 -31.53 2.10 42.56
N THR A 11 -31.90 0.95 43.14
CA THR A 11 -30.97 -0.18 43.32
C THR A 11 -30.64 -0.87 41.99
N LEU A 12 -31.60 -0.98 41.06
CA LEU A 12 -31.35 -1.54 39.73
C LEU A 12 -30.43 -0.64 38.90
N LEU A 13 -30.53 0.69 39.05
CA LEU A 13 -29.65 1.63 38.35
C LEU A 13 -28.21 1.59 38.88
N LEU A 14 -28.03 1.38 40.20
CA LEU A 14 -26.71 1.25 40.84
C LEU A 14 -26.00 -0.05 40.45
N LEU A 15 -26.73 -1.15 40.26
CA LEU A 15 -26.15 -2.44 39.81
C LEU A 15 -25.71 -2.41 38.35
N ALA A 16 -26.30 -1.56 37.50
CA ALA A 16 -25.89 -1.39 36.11
C ALA A 16 -24.57 -0.62 35.96
N SER A 17 -24.17 0.18 36.96
CA SER A 17 -22.95 0.99 36.91
C SER A 17 -21.67 0.21 37.24
N PHE A 18 -21.77 -0.95 37.90
CA PHE A 18 -20.59 -1.70 38.37
C PHE A 18 -20.00 -2.68 37.35
N ASN A 19 -20.67 -2.95 36.22
CA ASN A 19 -20.18 -3.90 35.20
C ASN A 19 -19.36 -3.26 34.06
N GLN A 20 -19.05 -1.96 34.13
CA GLN A 20 -18.18 -1.30 33.15
C GLN A 20 -16.71 -1.24 33.58
N ARG A 21 -16.23 -2.25 34.32
CA ARG A 21 -14.77 -2.49 34.33
C ARG A 21 -14.41 -3.09 32.97
N ALA A 22 -14.09 -2.19 32.06
CA ALA A 22 -13.49 -2.49 30.78
C ALA A 22 -12.39 -3.54 31.00
N ILE A 23 -12.53 -4.66 30.29
CA ILE A 23 -11.47 -5.63 30.08
C ILE A 23 -10.36 -4.85 29.38
N ALA A 24 -9.42 -4.30 30.14
CA ALA A 24 -8.14 -3.90 29.62
C ALA A 24 -7.46 -5.21 29.20
N GLN A 25 -7.72 -5.64 27.96
CA GLN A 25 -6.87 -6.64 27.33
C GLN A 25 -5.44 -6.15 27.48
N ASN A 26 -4.56 -7.03 27.97
CA ASN A 26 -3.10 -6.90 27.88
C ASN A 26 -2.71 -6.76 26.41
N GLN A 27 -2.99 -5.61 25.80
CA GLN A 27 -2.42 -5.22 24.53
C GLN A 27 -1.01 -4.77 24.87
N SER A 28 -0.07 -5.70 24.74
CA SER A 28 1.36 -5.39 24.71
C SER A 28 1.57 -4.17 23.81
N GLU A 29 2.33 -3.20 24.31
CA GLU A 29 2.72 -2.03 23.53
C GLU A 29 3.34 -2.50 22.19
N PRO A 30 2.91 -1.93 21.06
CA PRO A 30 3.41 -2.38 19.77
C PRO A 30 4.89 -2.04 19.61
N ILE A 31 5.66 -3.00 19.09
CA ILE A 31 7.03 -2.75 18.63
C ILE A 31 6.93 -1.82 17.42
N ARG A 32 7.74 -0.76 17.41
CA ARG A 32 7.83 0.17 16.28
C ARG A 32 9.09 -0.11 15.49
N LEU A 33 8.92 -0.46 14.23
CA LEU A 33 10.02 -0.58 13.28
C LEU A 33 9.97 0.60 12.33
N THR A 34 11.03 1.41 12.32
CA THR A 34 11.17 2.55 11.42
C THR A 34 12.14 2.21 10.30
N ILE A 35 11.67 2.34 9.05
CA ILE A 35 12.46 2.08 7.85
C ILE A 35 12.75 3.41 7.17
N PRO A 36 14.02 3.86 7.12
CA PRO A 36 14.38 5.11 6.46
C PRO A 36 14.11 5.09 4.95
N GLN A 37 13.79 6.26 4.38
CA GLN A 37 13.59 6.45 2.94
C GLN A 37 14.76 5.93 2.09
N SER A 38 16.00 6.03 2.59
CA SER A 38 17.18 5.53 1.90
C SER A 38 17.13 4.01 1.70
N VAL A 39 16.66 3.26 2.70
CA VAL A 39 16.49 1.81 2.63
C VAL A 39 15.37 1.46 1.64
N ILE A 40 14.23 2.15 1.72
CA ILE A 40 13.12 1.97 0.76
C ILE A 40 13.59 2.23 -0.68
N THR A 41 14.37 3.29 -0.88
CA THR A 41 14.95 3.64 -2.19
C THR A 41 15.89 2.55 -2.70
N GLN A 42 16.72 1.98 -1.83
CA GLN A 42 17.62 0.88 -2.18
C GLN A 42 16.85 -0.38 -2.57
N VAL A 43 15.81 -0.74 -1.80
CA VAL A 43 14.92 -1.87 -2.12
C VAL A 43 14.27 -1.67 -3.48
N ILE A 44 13.68 -0.49 -3.74
CA ILE A 44 13.04 -0.21 -5.03
C ILE A 44 14.03 -0.32 -6.18
N ARG A 45 15.25 0.23 -6.03
CA ARG A 45 16.30 0.09 -7.06
C ARG A 45 16.68 -1.36 -7.33
N ALA A 46 16.72 -2.20 -6.30
CA ALA A 46 17.03 -3.63 -6.45
C ALA A 46 15.88 -4.42 -7.09
N LEU A 47 14.65 -3.91 -7.04
CA LEU A 47 13.47 -4.55 -7.66
C LEU A 47 13.27 -4.14 -9.12
N LEU A 48 13.94 -3.09 -9.60
CA LEU A 48 13.80 -2.64 -10.99
C LEU A 48 14.61 -3.53 -11.95
N PRO A 49 14.11 -3.75 -13.18
CA PRO A 49 12.85 -3.26 -13.73
C PRO A 49 11.61 -4.04 -13.23
N ILE A 50 10.45 -3.36 -13.13
CA ILE A 50 9.18 -3.97 -12.67
C ILE A 50 8.20 -4.04 -13.83
N HIS A 51 7.75 -5.23 -14.19
CA HIS A 51 6.67 -5.42 -15.17
C HIS A 51 5.31 -5.09 -14.55
N ILE A 52 4.51 -4.33 -15.30
CA ILE A 52 3.17 -3.95 -14.89
C ILE A 52 2.17 -4.83 -15.63
N ASP A 53 1.36 -5.52 -14.84
CA ASP A 53 0.28 -6.30 -15.39
C ASP A 53 -0.85 -5.38 -15.86
N THR A 54 -1.00 -5.28 -17.16
CA THR A 54 -1.77 -4.24 -17.82
C THR A 54 -3.27 -4.48 -17.74
N HIS A 55 -3.75 -5.73 -17.78
CA HIS A 55 -5.18 -6.13 -17.75
C HIS A 55 -6.12 -5.06 -18.33
N SER A 56 -5.76 -4.44 -19.46
CA SER A 56 -6.46 -3.30 -20.02
C SER A 56 -7.25 -3.76 -21.23
N LYS A 57 -8.48 -3.27 -21.36
CA LYS A 57 -9.31 -3.55 -22.54
C LYS A 57 -8.95 -2.67 -23.73
N SER A 58 -8.28 -1.54 -23.50
CA SER A 58 -7.98 -0.54 -24.52
C SER A 58 -6.52 -0.55 -24.98
N VAL A 59 -5.61 -1.15 -24.21
CA VAL A 59 -4.17 -1.18 -24.51
C VAL A 59 -3.65 -2.60 -24.30
N ASP A 60 -3.02 -3.14 -25.33
CA ASP A 60 -2.31 -4.41 -25.32
C ASP A 60 -0.79 -4.17 -25.46
N GLY A 61 0.03 -5.05 -24.91
CA GLY A 61 1.50 -4.99 -24.92
C GLY A 61 2.13 -4.95 -23.52
N ASP A 62 3.46 -4.88 -23.50
CA ASP A 62 4.27 -4.99 -22.30
C ASP A 62 4.60 -3.61 -21.74
N ILE A 63 4.26 -3.35 -20.48
CA ILE A 63 4.64 -2.10 -19.79
C ILE A 63 5.58 -2.44 -18.65
N THR A 64 6.67 -1.69 -18.56
CA THR A 64 7.72 -1.89 -17.56
C THR A 64 8.10 -0.55 -16.94
N ILE A 65 8.17 -0.50 -15.62
CA ILE A 65 8.85 0.57 -14.90
C ILE A 65 10.34 0.25 -14.93
N ILE A 66 11.10 1.04 -15.68
CA ILE A 66 12.55 0.83 -15.86
C ILE A 66 13.36 1.65 -14.85
N ASN A 67 12.82 2.78 -14.39
CA ASN A 67 13.47 3.58 -13.36
C ASN A 67 12.45 4.28 -12.44
N ILE A 68 12.83 4.44 -11.18
CA ILE A 68 12.11 5.25 -10.19
C ILE A 68 13.13 6.18 -9.53
N SER A 69 12.90 7.48 -9.63
CA SER A 69 13.81 8.52 -9.14
C SER A 69 13.06 9.54 -8.28
N ASN A 70 13.83 10.36 -7.54
CA ASN A 70 13.30 11.43 -6.69
C ASN A 70 12.20 10.96 -5.72
N LEU A 71 12.34 9.76 -5.17
CA LEU A 71 11.41 9.22 -4.19
C LEU A 71 11.40 10.10 -2.94
N GLN A 72 10.21 10.52 -2.52
CA GLN A 72 9.96 11.27 -1.29
C GLN A 72 8.77 10.65 -0.56
N LEU A 73 8.97 10.31 0.71
CA LEU A 73 7.90 9.90 1.59
C LEU A 73 7.32 11.13 2.28
N THR A 74 6.01 11.25 2.23
CA THR A 74 5.20 12.25 2.92
C THR A 74 4.12 11.54 3.73
N GLU A 75 3.30 12.30 4.46
CA GLU A 75 2.25 11.73 5.31
C GLU A 75 1.27 10.88 4.47
N GLY A 76 1.32 9.56 4.61
CA GLY A 76 0.47 8.60 3.89
C GLY A 76 0.78 8.42 2.39
N HIS A 77 1.82 9.05 1.87
CA HIS A 77 2.05 9.20 0.43
C HIS A 77 3.51 8.94 0.03
N LEU A 78 3.71 8.53 -1.22
CA LEU A 78 5.00 8.34 -1.86
C LEU A 78 5.02 9.08 -3.19
N ALA A 79 5.73 10.20 -3.22
CA ALA A 79 5.98 10.96 -4.45
C ALA A 79 7.24 10.46 -5.14
N CYS A 80 7.22 10.31 -6.46
CA CYS A 80 8.39 9.90 -7.24
C CYS A 80 8.26 10.31 -8.71
N ARG A 81 9.36 10.19 -9.45
CA ARG A 81 9.37 10.22 -10.92
C ARG A 81 9.57 8.80 -11.45
N LEU A 82 8.65 8.37 -12.30
CA LEU A 82 8.67 7.06 -12.96
C LEU A 82 9.15 7.25 -14.41
N HIS A 83 10.07 6.40 -14.83
CA HIS A 83 10.41 6.20 -16.24
C HIS A 83 9.85 4.86 -16.67
N LEU A 84 8.94 4.91 -17.63
CA LEU A 84 8.16 3.79 -18.14
C LEU A 84 8.63 3.47 -19.55
N ALA A 85 8.74 2.19 -19.85
CA ALA A 85 8.92 1.68 -21.21
C ALA A 85 7.76 0.77 -21.58
N GLY A 86 7.13 1.04 -22.71
CA GLY A 86 6.11 0.21 -23.31
C GLY A 86 6.62 -0.41 -24.60
N ASN A 87 6.47 -1.72 -24.76
CA ASN A 87 6.90 -2.47 -25.96
C ASN A 87 5.74 -3.23 -26.57
N ASN A 88 5.79 -3.42 -27.89
CA ASN A 88 4.75 -4.12 -28.67
C ASN A 88 3.33 -3.58 -28.42
N LEU A 89 3.23 -2.29 -28.12
CA LEU A 89 1.96 -1.68 -27.74
C LEU A 89 1.00 -1.66 -28.92
N ALA A 90 -0.26 -1.94 -28.62
CA ALA A 90 -1.37 -1.75 -29.54
C ALA A 90 -2.57 -1.14 -28.81
N LEU A 91 -3.23 -0.19 -29.46
CA LEU A 91 -4.48 0.39 -28.99
C LEU A 91 -5.65 -0.39 -29.60
N LEU A 92 -6.58 -0.82 -28.76
CA LEU A 92 -7.83 -1.48 -29.14
C LEU A 92 -8.94 -0.43 -29.07
N THR A 93 -9.51 -0.06 -30.21
CA THR A 93 -10.61 0.91 -30.29
C THR A 93 -11.71 0.40 -31.21
N GLU A 94 -12.96 0.75 -30.92
CA GLU A 94 -14.08 0.44 -31.78
C GLU A 94 -14.39 1.63 -32.70
N ILE A 95 -14.44 1.41 -34.01
CA ILE A 95 -14.89 2.40 -34.99
C ILE A 95 -15.99 1.78 -35.83
N ALA A 96 -17.18 2.39 -35.81
CA ALA A 96 -18.35 1.94 -36.57
C ALA A 96 -18.68 0.44 -36.36
N GLY A 97 -18.66 -0.03 -35.11
CA GLY A 97 -18.98 -1.43 -34.78
C GLY A 97 -17.86 -2.43 -35.06
N HIS A 98 -16.67 -1.97 -35.45
CA HIS A 98 -15.53 -2.82 -35.75
C HIS A 98 -14.37 -2.53 -34.79
N ASP A 99 -13.82 -3.59 -34.21
CA ASP A 99 -12.61 -3.52 -33.39
C ASP A 99 -11.39 -3.27 -34.29
N ILE A 100 -10.69 -2.18 -34.02
CA ILE A 100 -9.45 -1.80 -34.68
C ILE A 100 -8.31 -1.94 -33.68
N ARG A 101 -7.31 -2.72 -34.07
CA ARG A 101 -6.04 -2.84 -33.36
C ARG A 101 -4.98 -1.98 -34.02
N LEU A 102 -4.74 -0.80 -33.48
CA LEU A 102 -3.70 0.11 -33.96
C LEU A 102 -2.36 -0.27 -33.33
N LYS A 103 -1.41 -0.77 -34.12
CA LYS A 103 -0.05 -1.05 -33.65
C LYS A 103 0.71 0.26 -33.44
N VAL A 104 1.23 0.43 -32.23
CA VAL A 104 2.00 1.59 -31.82
C VAL A 104 3.49 1.29 -31.80
N GLY A 105 3.89 0.08 -31.37
CA GLY A 105 5.29 -0.31 -31.26
C GLY A 105 5.84 -0.01 -29.87
N ALA A 106 6.87 0.84 -29.78
CA ALA A 106 7.55 1.13 -28.52
C ALA A 106 7.39 2.61 -28.13
N ILE A 107 7.29 2.87 -26.82
CA ILE A 107 7.23 4.22 -26.27
C ILE A 107 7.95 4.28 -24.93
N GLU A 108 8.58 5.41 -24.66
CA GLU A 108 9.09 5.73 -23.33
C GLU A 108 8.40 6.98 -22.79
N LEU A 109 8.14 6.97 -21.49
CA LEU A 109 7.40 8.03 -20.82
C LEU A 109 8.03 8.32 -19.46
N ASP A 110 8.25 9.61 -19.21
CA ASP A 110 8.61 10.16 -17.91
C ASP A 110 7.38 10.82 -17.28
N VAL A 111 7.00 10.37 -16.08
CA VAL A 111 5.88 10.94 -15.34
C VAL A 111 6.23 11.15 -13.88
N THR A 112 5.62 12.17 -13.28
CA THR A 112 5.59 12.34 -11.83
C THR A 112 4.36 11.63 -11.27
N SER A 113 4.54 10.90 -10.19
CA SER A 113 3.45 10.21 -9.50
C SER A 113 3.47 10.51 -8.02
N ASP A 114 2.28 10.69 -7.45
CA ASP A 114 2.02 10.72 -6.03
C ASP A 114 1.16 9.50 -5.69
N ALA A 115 1.74 8.52 -5.02
CA ALA A 115 1.07 7.26 -4.69
C ALA A 115 0.57 7.28 -3.25
N ALA A 116 -0.74 7.08 -3.08
CA ALA A 116 -1.33 6.86 -1.77
C ALA A 116 -1.00 5.45 -1.26
N LEU A 117 -0.64 5.36 0.02
CA LEU A 117 -0.30 4.11 0.70
C LEU A 117 -1.39 3.74 1.69
N ARG A 118 -1.91 2.52 1.59
CA ARG A 118 -2.97 2.03 2.47
C ARG A 118 -2.70 0.59 2.90
N PHE A 119 -2.57 0.37 4.20
CA PHE A 119 -2.42 -0.97 4.74
C PHE A 119 -3.77 -1.60 5.09
N ASP A 120 -3.97 -2.86 4.69
CA ASP A 120 -5.08 -3.69 5.16
C ASP A 120 -4.54 -4.71 6.18
N PRO A 121 -4.78 -4.51 7.49
CA PRO A 121 -4.27 -5.40 8.53
C PRO A 121 -4.95 -6.78 8.53
N LYS A 122 -6.14 -6.93 7.94
CA LYS A 122 -6.80 -8.24 7.83
C LYS A 122 -6.16 -9.07 6.74
N LYS A 123 -5.88 -8.44 5.59
CA LYS A 123 -5.23 -9.11 4.44
C LYS A 123 -3.72 -9.18 4.58
N GLN A 124 -3.12 -8.41 5.50
CA GLN A 124 -1.68 -8.19 5.62
C GLN A 124 -1.11 -7.78 4.26
N THR A 125 -1.72 -6.75 3.67
CA THR A 125 -1.38 -6.28 2.32
C THR A 125 -1.26 -4.76 2.35
N LEU A 126 -0.12 -4.25 1.89
CA LEU A 126 0.06 -2.83 1.62
C LEU A 126 -0.38 -2.55 0.19
N TYR A 127 -1.38 -1.70 0.01
CA TYR A 127 -1.83 -1.24 -1.28
C TYR A 127 -1.14 0.06 -1.64
N ILE A 128 -0.56 0.11 -2.83
CA ILE A 128 0.05 1.30 -3.42
C ILE A 128 -0.86 1.76 -4.55
N LYS A 129 -1.37 2.99 -4.47
CA LYS A 129 -2.26 3.56 -5.48
C LYS A 129 -1.63 4.80 -6.10
N PRO A 130 -0.91 4.67 -7.23
CA PRO A 130 -0.30 5.81 -7.90
C PRO A 130 -1.36 6.73 -8.48
N VAL A 131 -1.12 8.02 -8.32
CA VAL A 131 -1.84 9.09 -9.02
C VAL A 131 -0.84 9.86 -9.86
N ILE A 132 -1.14 10.02 -11.14
CA ILE A 132 -0.29 10.76 -12.10
C ILE A 132 -1.11 11.95 -12.57
N ASN A 133 -0.67 13.15 -12.19
CA ASN A 133 -1.40 14.39 -12.45
C ASN A 133 -0.86 15.16 -13.66
N ASP A 134 0.39 14.90 -14.07
CA ASP A 134 1.06 15.66 -15.12
C ASP A 134 1.62 14.72 -16.19
N VAL A 135 1.11 14.85 -17.40
CA VAL A 135 1.71 14.22 -18.59
C VAL A 135 2.72 15.22 -19.10
N ALA A 136 4.02 14.89 -19.07
CA ALA A 136 5.04 15.78 -19.60
C ALA A 136 4.62 16.27 -20.99
N LYS A 137 4.45 17.60 -21.13
CA LYS A 137 3.89 18.32 -22.29
C LYS A 137 4.69 18.17 -23.61
N ASN A 138 5.66 17.27 -23.66
CA ASN A 138 6.69 17.23 -24.69
C ASN A 138 6.34 16.38 -25.91
N ASN A 139 5.18 15.74 -25.98
CA ASN A 139 4.77 14.93 -27.14
C ASN A 139 3.47 15.46 -27.77
N THR A 140 3.60 16.55 -28.53
CA THR A 140 2.56 17.03 -29.44
C THR A 140 2.49 16.13 -30.68
N GLY A 141 1.64 15.10 -30.66
CA GLY A 141 1.41 14.15 -31.75
C GLY A 141 0.62 12.90 -31.30
N GLY A 142 0.47 11.90 -32.17
CA GLY A 142 -0.24 10.63 -31.83
C GLY A 142 0.29 9.92 -30.58
N ASN A 143 1.55 10.15 -30.22
CA ASN A 143 2.19 9.67 -28.99
C ASN A 143 1.55 10.24 -27.71
N GLY A 144 0.85 11.39 -27.79
CA GLY A 144 0.18 12.00 -26.65
C GLY A 144 -1.05 11.22 -26.18
N GLU A 145 -1.86 10.68 -27.10
CA GLU A 145 -3.05 9.87 -26.76
C GLU A 145 -2.65 8.50 -26.20
N ILE A 146 -1.59 7.90 -26.73
CA ILE A 146 -1.02 6.66 -26.18
C ILE A 146 -0.46 6.90 -24.78
N GLY A 147 0.29 7.99 -24.58
CA GLY A 147 0.78 8.38 -23.26
C GLY A 147 -0.35 8.53 -22.24
N LYS A 148 -1.46 9.18 -22.63
CA LYS A 148 -2.67 9.27 -21.77
C LYS A 148 -3.27 7.90 -21.47
N ALA A 149 -3.37 7.02 -22.46
CA ALA A 149 -3.91 5.67 -22.26
C ALA A 149 -3.04 4.85 -21.28
N LEU A 150 -1.71 4.90 -21.41
CA LEU A 150 -0.77 4.25 -20.49
C LEU A 150 -0.88 4.82 -19.07
N ILE A 151 -1.00 6.14 -18.95
CA ILE A 151 -1.21 6.80 -17.67
C ILE A 151 -2.54 6.36 -17.04
N ALA A 152 -3.62 6.28 -17.82
CA ALA A 152 -4.93 5.83 -17.33
C ALA A 152 -4.90 4.39 -16.81
N MET A 153 -4.00 3.55 -17.31
CA MET A 153 -3.80 2.18 -16.79
C MET A 153 -3.06 2.15 -15.47
N LEU A 154 -2.11 3.06 -15.25
CA LEU A 154 -1.39 3.14 -13.99
C LEU A 154 -2.23 3.83 -12.92
N ASN A 155 -2.84 4.96 -13.28
CA ASN A 155 -3.51 5.86 -12.39
C ASN A 155 -4.76 5.23 -11.76
N GLY A 156 -4.87 5.32 -10.43
CA GLY A 156 -6.06 4.92 -9.70
C GLY A 156 -6.23 3.41 -9.47
N ARG A 157 -5.34 2.56 -10.01
CA ARG A 157 -5.29 1.13 -9.68
C ARG A 157 -4.50 0.89 -8.41
N GLU A 158 -4.91 -0.11 -7.63
CA GLU A 158 -4.16 -0.53 -6.44
C GLU A 158 -3.22 -1.68 -6.78
N TYR A 159 -1.95 -1.51 -6.43
CA TYR A 159 -0.90 -2.53 -6.56
C TYR A 159 -0.66 -3.16 -5.18
N PRO A 160 -1.05 -4.42 -4.96
CA PRO A 160 -0.92 -5.07 -3.67
C PRO A 160 0.51 -5.58 -3.43
N VAL A 161 1.05 -5.27 -2.26
CA VAL A 161 2.31 -5.84 -1.74
C VAL A 161 1.96 -6.70 -0.53
N SER A 162 2.20 -8.00 -0.64
CA SER A 162 1.94 -8.95 0.45
C SER A 162 2.96 -8.78 1.57
N MET A 163 2.49 -8.62 2.80
CA MET A 163 3.31 -8.42 4.01
C MET A 163 3.20 -9.60 4.99
N LYS A 164 2.80 -10.78 4.49
CA LYS A 164 2.36 -11.92 5.32
C LYS A 164 3.48 -12.62 6.10
N ASN A 165 4.73 -12.47 5.70
CA ASN A 165 5.86 -13.24 6.24
C ASN A 165 6.93 -12.29 6.74
N LEU A 166 6.88 -11.93 8.03
CA LEU A 166 8.03 -11.37 8.73
C LEU A 166 8.70 -12.49 9.51
N ASP A 167 9.99 -12.69 9.28
CA ASP A 167 10.75 -13.69 10.01
C ASP A 167 10.77 -13.33 11.51
N PRO A 168 10.63 -14.33 12.41
CA PRO A 168 10.65 -14.08 13.84
C PRO A 168 12.03 -13.62 14.29
N LEU A 169 12.06 -12.78 15.31
CA LEU A 169 13.31 -12.46 16.01
C LEU A 169 13.62 -13.60 16.97
N VAL A 170 14.75 -14.27 16.78
CA VAL A 170 15.21 -15.36 17.64
C VAL A 170 16.41 -14.89 18.45
N ALA A 171 16.35 -15.07 19.76
CA ALA A 171 17.42 -14.70 20.69
C ALA A 171 17.66 -15.82 21.70
N GLU A 172 18.91 -15.96 22.13
CA GLU A 172 19.30 -16.91 23.17
C GLU A 172 19.53 -16.18 24.50
N ALA A 173 18.97 -16.73 25.58
CA ALA A 173 19.09 -16.19 26.93
C ALA A 173 19.47 -17.33 27.90
N GLY A 174 20.77 -17.60 28.00
CA GLY A 174 21.29 -18.74 28.75
C GLY A 174 20.96 -20.06 28.04
N ALA A 175 20.28 -20.98 28.72
CA ALA A 175 19.85 -22.26 28.15
C ALA A 175 18.47 -22.20 27.47
N LYS A 176 17.89 -21.00 27.32
CA LYS A 176 16.56 -20.81 26.74
C LYS A 176 16.63 -20.10 25.41
N THR A 177 15.77 -20.50 24.48
CA THR A 177 15.56 -19.80 23.22
C THR A 177 14.27 -18.99 23.30
N VAL A 178 14.37 -17.70 23.01
CA VAL A 178 13.23 -16.78 22.94
C VAL A 178 12.91 -16.53 21.48
N THR A 179 11.69 -16.84 21.07
CA THR A 179 11.19 -16.55 19.73
C THR A 179 10.10 -15.49 19.81
N ILE A 180 10.33 -14.37 19.14
CA ILE A 180 9.39 -13.24 19.04
C ILE A 180 8.81 -13.23 17.63
N ASN A 181 7.62 -13.79 17.50
CA ASN A 181 6.83 -13.64 16.28
C ASN A 181 6.18 -12.26 16.26
N THR A 182 5.97 -11.69 15.08
CA THR A 182 5.31 -10.39 14.95
C THR A 182 4.18 -10.44 13.94
N LYS A 183 3.11 -9.69 14.23
CA LYS A 183 2.06 -9.40 13.27
C LYS A 183 2.01 -7.90 13.02
N ILE A 184 1.97 -7.49 11.77
CA ILE A 184 1.88 -6.07 11.42
C ILE A 184 0.47 -5.57 11.75
N ALA A 185 0.41 -4.63 12.68
CA ALA A 185 -0.81 -3.95 13.08
C ALA A 185 -1.11 -2.77 12.14
N ASN A 186 -0.07 -2.00 11.78
CA ASN A 186 -0.21 -0.86 10.89
C ASN A 186 1.08 -0.59 10.11
N ILE A 187 0.95 0.07 8.95
CA ILE A 187 2.06 0.63 8.17
C ILE A 187 1.69 2.07 7.80
N GLU A 188 2.53 3.02 8.17
CA GLU A 188 2.35 4.44 7.89
C GLU A 188 3.56 4.98 7.16
N ALA A 189 3.33 5.72 6.07
CA ALA A 189 4.36 6.57 5.49
C ALA A 189 4.37 7.91 6.23
N LYS A 190 5.56 8.32 6.64
CA LYS A 190 5.84 9.58 7.32
C LYS A 190 6.94 10.30 6.55
N PRO A 191 7.14 11.61 6.78
CA PRO A 191 8.25 12.33 6.20
C PRO A 191 9.58 11.58 6.40
N LYS A 192 10.20 11.14 5.29
CA LYS A 192 11.49 10.42 5.23
C LYS A 192 11.53 9.00 5.80
N GLU A 193 10.41 8.40 6.20
CA GLU A 193 10.40 7.04 6.77
C GLU A 193 9.07 6.31 6.58
N VAL A 194 9.13 4.99 6.63
CA VAL A 194 7.94 4.13 6.78
C VAL A 194 7.98 3.51 8.17
N GLN A 195 6.91 3.67 8.93
CA GLN A 195 6.78 3.13 10.27
C GLN A 195 5.83 1.92 10.26
N LEU A 196 6.31 0.80 10.79
CA LEU A 196 5.52 -0.39 11.04
C LEU A 196 5.23 -0.49 12.53
N SER A 197 3.96 -0.70 12.86
CA SER A 197 3.53 -1.08 14.22
C SER A 197 3.32 -2.59 14.25
N LEU A 198 4.00 -3.26 15.16
CA LEU A 198 4.05 -4.72 15.23
C LEU A 198 3.53 -5.21 16.58
N HIS A 199 2.57 -6.13 16.58
CA HIS A 199 2.17 -6.82 17.81
C HIS A 199 3.04 -8.06 18.01
N PRO A 200 3.81 -8.13 19.11
CA PRO A 200 4.64 -9.28 19.38
C PRO A 200 3.84 -10.46 19.95
N MET A 201 4.27 -11.67 19.61
CA MET A 201 3.85 -12.93 20.20
C MET A 201 5.11 -13.67 20.65
N ILE A 202 5.35 -13.66 21.96
CA ILE A 202 6.57 -14.20 22.56
C ILE A 202 6.34 -15.65 22.98
N SER A 203 7.28 -16.53 22.62
CA SER A 203 7.34 -17.91 23.07
C SER A 203 8.75 -18.24 23.55
N THR A 204 8.85 -19.15 24.52
CA THR A 204 10.13 -19.59 25.09
C THR A 204 10.21 -21.11 25.06
N GLN A 205 11.40 -21.63 24.76
CA GLN A 205 11.74 -23.05 24.81
C GLN A 205 12.93 -23.24 25.74
#